data_AF-A0A556V0F3-F1
#
_entry.id   AF-A0A556V0F3-F1
#
_cell.length_a   1.000
_cell.length_b   1.000
_cell.length_c   1.000
_cell.angle_alpha   90.00
_cell.angle_beta   90.00
_cell.angle_gamma   90.00
#
_symmetry.space_group_name_H-M   'P 1'
#
loop_
_entity.id
_entity.type
_entity.pdbx_description
1 polymer ?
#
loop_
_entity_poly.entity_id
_entity_poly.type
_entity_poly.pdbx_seq_one_letter_code
_entity_poly.pdbx_strand_id
1 'polypeptide(L)'
;MLLTVGRAVKIWGVSQKVSYFVGTAVLRCVTCCTTFDEKENVSNCIQLKTSVIKGIKNQLVEQFPDIDPWLNQIMPKKDPVKIVRCHEHIEILTVNGELLFFRQREGTFYPTLRLLHKYPFILPHQQVDKGAIKFVLSGANIMCPGLTSPGAKLYPADVDTVVVSFEMM
;
A
#
# COMPACT_ATOMS: atom_id res chain seq x y z
N MET A 1 -0.17 -5.16 5.23
CA MET A 1 1.07 -5.15 4.42
C MET A 1 0.67 -5.10 2.96
N LEU A 2 1.23 -4.18 2.18
CA LEU A 2 0.96 -4.05 0.74
C LEU A 2 2.04 -4.84 -0.02
N LEU A 3 1.62 -5.75 -0.89
CA LEU A 3 2.50 -6.53 -1.77
C LEU A 3 2.32 -6.02 -3.20
N THR A 4 3.34 -6.08 -4.05
CA THR A 4 3.19 -5.91 -5.50
C THR A 4 3.30 -7.29 -6.16
N VAL A 5 2.45 -7.61 -7.11
CA VAL A 5 2.59 -8.87 -7.88
C VAL A 5 3.85 -8.73 -8.75
N GLY A 6 4.92 -9.46 -8.47
CA GLY A 6 6.13 -9.39 -9.29
C GLY A 6 6.03 -10.22 -10.57
N ARG A 7 6.89 -9.94 -11.57
CA ARG A 7 7.06 -10.82 -12.73
C ARG A 7 7.48 -12.23 -12.29
N ALA A 8 6.75 -13.23 -12.76
CA ALA A 8 7.09 -14.64 -12.58
C ALA A 8 8.49 -14.95 -13.16
N VAL A 9 9.47 -15.26 -12.30
CA VAL A 9 10.77 -15.77 -12.75
C VAL A 9 10.63 -17.28 -12.95
N LYS A 10 10.74 -17.72 -14.20
CA LYS A 10 10.60 -19.12 -14.62
C LYS A 10 11.82 -19.94 -14.16
N ILE A 11 11.77 -20.47 -12.93
CA ILE A 11 12.79 -21.38 -12.41
C ILE A 11 12.20 -22.80 -12.36
N TRP A 12 12.59 -23.59 -13.37
CA TRP A 12 12.44 -25.04 -13.51
C TRP A 12 11.00 -25.60 -13.57
N GLY A 13 10.51 -25.85 -14.80
CA GLY A 13 9.69 -27.02 -15.17
C GLY A 13 8.33 -27.28 -14.51
N VAL A 14 7.88 -26.47 -13.55
CA VAL A 14 6.62 -26.66 -12.82
C VAL A 14 5.78 -25.39 -12.87
N SER A 15 4.47 -25.58 -13.01
CA SER A 15 3.35 -24.63 -12.99
C SER A 15 3.66 -23.25 -12.37
N GLN A 16 3.21 -22.21 -13.07
CA GLN A 16 3.35 -20.77 -12.80
C GLN A 16 3.73 -20.40 -11.35
N LYS A 17 5.01 -20.15 -11.08
CA LYS A 17 5.48 -19.50 -9.84
C LYS A 17 5.25 -17.98 -9.95
N VAL A 18 4.11 -17.50 -9.46
CA VAL A 18 3.91 -16.07 -9.20
C VAL A 18 4.64 -15.73 -7.90
N SER A 19 5.71 -14.94 -8.01
CA SER A 19 6.42 -14.41 -6.83
C SER A 19 5.84 -13.04 -6.51
N TYR A 20 5.22 -12.90 -5.35
CA TYR A 20 4.69 -11.61 -4.88
C TYR A 20 5.85 -10.88 -4.19
N PHE A 21 6.27 -9.77 -4.78
CA PHE A 21 7.36 -8.96 -4.24
C PHE A 21 6.73 -7.77 -3.53
N VAL A 22 7.00 -7.58 -2.25
CA VAL A 22 6.84 -6.23 -1.70
C VAL A 22 7.78 -5.36 -2.54
N GLY A 23 7.27 -4.38 -3.29
CA GLY A 23 8.15 -3.50 -4.06
C GLY A 23 9.26 -2.99 -3.14
N THR A 24 10.51 -2.91 -3.61
CA THR A 24 11.66 -2.48 -2.78
C THR A 24 11.39 -1.15 -2.06
N ALA A 25 10.55 -0.28 -2.63
CA ALA A 25 10.06 0.94 -2.01
C ALA A 25 9.09 0.69 -0.82
N VAL A 26 8.15 -0.26 -0.94
CA VAL A 26 7.25 -0.65 0.15
C VAL A 26 8.03 -1.39 1.24
N LEU A 27 9.02 -2.20 0.89
CA LEU A 27 9.90 -2.89 1.85
C LEU A 27 10.67 -1.88 2.68
N ARG A 28 11.27 -0.87 2.02
CA ARG A 28 11.99 0.21 2.69
C ARG A 28 11.06 1.08 3.52
N CYS A 29 9.85 1.36 3.03
CA CYS A 29 8.84 2.11 3.76
C CYS A 29 8.26 1.32 4.95
N VAL A 30 8.12 0.00 4.87
CA VAL A 30 7.68 -0.86 5.98
C VAL A 30 8.78 -0.93 7.04
N THR A 31 10.05 -1.10 6.65
CA THR A 31 11.18 -0.99 7.59
C THR A 31 11.23 0.40 8.23
N CYS A 32 11.02 1.46 7.44
CA CYS A 32 10.94 2.82 7.95
C CYS A 32 9.77 2.99 8.94
N CYS A 33 8.59 2.47 8.63
CA CYS A 33 7.41 2.51 9.48
C CYS A 33 7.53 1.67 10.76
N THR A 34 8.30 0.57 10.76
CA THR A 34 8.54 -0.23 11.98
C THR A 34 9.41 0.48 13.02
N THR A 35 10.23 1.45 12.58
CA THR A 35 11.05 2.31 13.46
C THR A 35 10.62 3.77 13.37
N PHE A 36 9.39 4.05 12.93
CA PHE A 36 8.91 5.42 12.73
C PHE A 36 8.43 6.00 14.04
N ASP A 37 9.11 7.04 14.53
CA ASP A 37 8.64 7.85 15.65
C ASP A 37 8.10 9.18 15.11
N GLU A 38 6.86 9.52 15.45
CA GLU A 38 6.18 10.73 14.94
C GLU A 38 6.95 12.02 15.29
N LYS A 39 7.74 12.00 16.36
CA LYS A 39 8.46 13.17 16.87
C LYS A 39 9.84 13.36 16.23
N GLU A 40 10.47 12.28 15.78
CA GLU A 40 11.84 12.29 15.26
C GLU A 40 11.90 12.23 13.73
N ASN A 41 10.93 11.57 13.10
CA ASN A 41 10.99 11.25 11.67
C ASN A 41 10.22 12.23 10.76
N VAL A 42 9.49 13.18 11.34
CA VAL A 42 8.73 14.20 10.60
C VAL A 42 9.60 15.43 10.38
N SER A 43 10.03 15.64 9.13
CA SER A 43 10.89 16.79 8.79
C SER A 43 10.09 18.05 8.53
N ASN A 44 8.98 17.95 7.79
CA ASN A 44 8.22 19.13 7.36
C ASN A 44 6.77 18.76 7.03
N CYS A 45 5.83 19.69 7.24
CA CYS A 45 4.47 19.58 6.74
C CYS A 45 4.17 20.70 5.74
N ILE A 46 3.78 20.32 4.52
CA ILE A 46 3.53 21.24 3.41
C ILE A 46 2.04 21.20 3.08
N GLN A 47 1.37 22.34 3.15
CA GLN A 47 0.01 22.45 2.66
C GLN A 47 0.00 22.54 1.13
N LEU A 48 -0.80 21.70 0.48
CA LEU A 48 -0.85 21.62 -0.97
C LEU A 48 -1.73 22.72 -1.58
N LYS A 49 -1.29 23.22 -2.74
CA LYS A 49 -2.08 24.10 -3.59
C LYS A 49 -3.14 23.29 -4.34
N THR A 50 -4.25 23.94 -4.70
CA THR A 50 -5.39 23.33 -5.40
C THR A 50 -5.03 22.67 -6.73
N SER A 51 -4.04 23.18 -7.47
CA SER A 51 -3.55 22.54 -8.70
C SER A 51 -2.89 21.17 -8.44
N VAL A 52 -2.05 21.08 -7.42
CA VAL A 52 -1.34 19.85 -7.04
C VAL A 52 -2.34 18.80 -6.54
N ILE A 53 -3.36 19.23 -5.77
CA ILE A 53 -4.42 18.34 -5.29
C ILE A 53 -5.16 17.68 -6.46
N LYS A 54 -5.47 18.45 -7.52
CA LYS A 54 -6.10 17.88 -8.73
C LYS A 54 -5.19 16.86 -9.41
N GLY A 55 -3.89 17.15 -9.52
CA GLY A 55 -2.92 16.20 -10.07
C GLY A 55 -2.87 14.88 -9.29
N ILE A 56 -2.83 14.95 -7.96
CA ILE A 56 -2.82 13.76 -7.09
C ILE A 56 -4.13 12.97 -7.24
N LYS A 57 -5.29 13.65 -7.28
CA LYS A 57 -6.57 12.97 -7.47
C LYS A 57 -6.61 12.19 -8.79
N ASN A 58 -6.13 12.79 -9.88
CA ASN A 58 -6.05 12.09 -11.16
C ASN A 58 -5.15 10.86 -11.09
N GLN A 59 -3.96 10.98 -10.47
CA GLN A 59 -3.06 9.85 -10.26
C GLN A 59 -3.69 8.72 -9.42
N LEU A 60 -4.49 9.07 -8.40
CA LEU A 60 -5.19 8.09 -7.58
C LEU A 60 -6.32 7.39 -8.35
N VAL A 61 -7.05 8.10 -9.21
CA VAL A 61 -8.09 7.50 -10.07
C VAL A 61 -7.46 6.58 -11.12
N GLU A 62 -6.31 6.97 -11.68
CA GLU A 62 -5.55 6.12 -12.61
C GLU A 62 -5.04 4.84 -11.95
N GLN A 63 -4.61 4.91 -10.69
CA GLN A 63 -4.09 3.76 -9.93
C GLN A 63 -5.21 2.88 -9.35
N PHE A 64 -6.29 3.49 -8.88
CA PHE A 64 -7.39 2.82 -8.17
C PHE A 64 -8.73 3.32 -8.74
N PRO A 65 -9.24 2.73 -9.83
CA PRO A 65 -10.46 3.22 -10.48
C PRO A 65 -11.68 3.21 -9.55
N ASP A 66 -11.76 2.25 -8.63
CA ASP A 66 -12.88 2.08 -7.69
C ASP A 66 -12.95 3.16 -6.60
N ILE A 67 -11.92 4.01 -6.48
CA ILE A 67 -11.87 5.05 -5.44
C ILE A 67 -12.62 6.32 -5.84
N ASP A 68 -12.88 6.55 -7.13
CA ASP A 68 -13.45 7.79 -7.67
C ASP A 68 -14.69 8.31 -6.89
N PRO A 69 -15.74 7.49 -6.64
CA PRO A 69 -16.91 7.98 -5.91
C PRO A 69 -16.59 8.36 -4.45
N TRP A 70 -15.56 7.76 -3.85
CA TRP A 70 -15.18 7.94 -2.45
C TRP A 70 -14.19 9.10 -2.26
N LEU A 71 -13.51 9.56 -3.32
CA LEU A 71 -12.53 10.65 -3.22
C LEU A 71 -13.11 11.97 -2.68
N ASN A 72 -14.40 12.22 -2.90
CA ASN A 72 -15.06 13.41 -2.34
C ASN A 72 -15.26 13.32 -0.83
N GLN A 73 -15.43 12.10 -0.30
CA GLN A 73 -15.54 11.84 1.13
C GLN A 73 -14.16 11.77 1.80
N ILE A 74 -13.18 11.19 1.13
CA ILE A 74 -11.81 11.03 1.63
C ILE A 74 -11.05 12.36 1.57
N MET A 75 -11.20 13.13 0.49
CA MET A 75 -10.53 14.42 0.26
C MET A 75 -11.55 15.52 -0.07
N PRO A 76 -12.33 15.99 0.92
CA PRO A 76 -13.28 17.07 0.74
C PRO A 76 -12.59 18.35 0.25
N LYS A 77 -13.23 19.09 -0.66
CA LYS A 77 -12.66 20.31 -1.27
C LYS A 77 -12.47 21.46 -0.27
N LYS A 78 -13.17 21.43 0.86
CA LYS A 78 -13.15 22.48 1.88
C LYS A 78 -11.91 22.39 2.77
N ASP A 79 -11.37 21.19 2.94
CA ASP A 79 -10.35 20.94 3.94
C ASP A 79 -8.94 21.02 3.34
N PRO A 80 -7.98 21.61 4.07
CA PRO A 80 -6.62 21.73 3.59
C PRO A 80 -5.93 20.36 3.55
N VAL A 81 -5.52 19.96 2.36
CA VAL A 81 -4.70 18.77 2.15
C VAL A 81 -3.24 19.10 2.47
N LYS A 82 -2.59 18.30 3.29
CA LYS A 82 -1.18 18.47 3.66
C LYS A 82 -0.37 17.24 3.25
N ILE A 83 0.89 17.45 2.90
CA ILE A 83 1.89 16.39 2.77
C ILE A 83 2.86 16.52 3.93
N VAL A 84 3.01 15.44 4.69
CA VAL A 84 4.03 15.29 5.71
C VAL A 84 5.24 14.64 5.04
N ARG A 85 6.36 15.36 5.02
CA ARG A 85 7.65 14.85 4.55
C ARG A 85 8.39 14.22 5.71
N CYS A 86 8.77 12.97 5.50
CA CYS A 86 9.50 12.17 6.47
C CYS A 86 10.91 11.86 5.94
N HIS A 87 11.72 11.28 6.83
CA HIS A 87 13.06 10.80 6.48
C HIS A 87 12.96 9.72 5.38
N GLU A 88 14.06 9.50 4.66
CA GLU A 88 14.12 8.58 3.50
C GLU A 88 13.24 8.97 2.28
N HIS A 89 12.89 10.26 2.16
CA HIS A 89 12.05 10.79 1.08
C HIS A 89 10.66 10.17 1.04
N ILE A 90 10.10 9.85 2.20
CA ILE A 90 8.72 9.40 2.31
C ILE A 90 7.82 10.64 2.43
N GLU A 91 6.73 10.64 1.66
CA GLU A 91 5.72 11.69 1.67
C GLU A 91 4.38 11.07 2.02
N ILE A 92 3.75 11.56 3.09
CA ILE A 92 2.46 11.06 3.59
C ILE A 92 1.40 12.13 3.36
N LEU A 93 0.37 11.78 2.61
CA LEU A 93 -0.81 12.61 2.38
C LEU A 93 -1.74 12.53 3.57
N THR A 94 -2.03 13.68 4.17
CA THR A 94 -2.96 13.82 5.29
C THR A 94 -4.03 14.87 5.03
N VAL A 95 -5.25 14.56 5.47
CA VAL A 95 -6.40 15.46 5.45
C VAL A 95 -7.06 15.39 6.81
N ASN A 96 -7.31 16.54 7.45
CA ASN A 96 -7.93 16.62 8.79
C ASN A 96 -7.22 15.78 9.88
N GLY A 97 -5.91 15.54 9.74
CA GLY A 97 -5.15 14.70 10.67
C GLY A 97 -5.28 13.19 10.43
N GLU A 98 -6.07 12.76 9.44
CA GLU A 98 -6.09 11.38 8.99
C GLU A 98 -4.99 11.14 7.96
N LEU A 99 -4.26 10.04 8.09
CA LEU A 99 -3.24 9.59 7.13
C LEU A 99 -3.90 8.75 6.05
N LEU A 100 -3.87 9.22 4.80
CA LEU A 100 -4.61 8.60 3.70
C LEU A 100 -3.72 7.73 2.83
N PHE A 101 -2.69 8.33 2.25
CA PHE A 101 -1.76 7.68 1.34
C PHE A 101 -0.34 8.04 1.70
N PHE A 102 0.60 7.19 1.35
CA PHE A 102 2.01 7.49 1.41
C PHE A 102 2.66 7.14 0.08
N ARG A 103 3.74 7.84 -0.26
CA ARG A 103 4.61 7.52 -1.39
C ARG A 103 6.05 7.67 -0.96
N GLN A 104 6.95 6.97 -1.64
CA GLN A 104 8.38 7.19 -1.49
C GLN A 104 8.91 7.84 -2.77
N ARG A 105 9.59 8.98 -2.63
CA ARG A 105 10.08 9.80 -3.75
C ARG A 105 8.93 10.12 -4.74
N GLU A 106 9.09 9.76 -6.00
CA GLU A 106 8.09 9.91 -7.07
C GLU A 106 7.46 8.56 -7.46
N GLY A 107 7.35 7.64 -6.50
CA GLY A 107 6.69 6.35 -6.71
C GLY A 107 5.16 6.41 -6.66
N THR A 108 4.56 5.23 -6.84
CA THR A 108 3.13 4.96 -6.68
C THR A 108 2.63 5.34 -5.29
N PHE A 109 1.35 5.76 -5.20
CA PHE A 109 0.72 5.99 -3.91
C PHE A 109 0.24 4.68 -3.31
N TYR A 110 0.50 4.52 -2.02
CA TYR A 110 0.09 3.37 -1.24
C TYR A 110 -0.92 3.81 -0.19
N PRO A 111 -2.12 3.20 -0.12
CA PRO A 111 -3.10 3.54 0.90
C PRO A 111 -2.60 3.12 2.28
N THR A 112 -2.94 3.89 3.32
CA THR A 112 -2.69 3.46 4.69
C THR A 112 -3.61 2.29 5.05
N LEU A 113 -3.18 1.47 6.01
CA LEU A 113 -4.00 0.34 6.45
C LEU A 113 -5.33 0.80 7.06
N ARG A 114 -5.36 1.97 7.71
CA ARG A 114 -6.60 2.58 8.24
C ARG A 114 -7.58 2.94 7.14
N LEU A 115 -7.11 3.52 6.04
CA LEU A 115 -7.96 3.85 4.89
C LEU A 115 -8.52 2.57 4.27
N LEU A 116 -7.66 1.56 4.11
CA LEU A 116 -8.04 0.29 3.50
C LEU A 116 -9.05 -0.50 4.36
N HIS A 117 -8.93 -0.48 5.68
CA HIS A 117 -9.91 -1.10 6.57
C HIS A 117 -11.32 -0.49 6.41
N LYS A 118 -11.40 0.80 6.06
CA LYS A 118 -12.67 1.50 5.79
C LYS A 118 -13.19 1.21 4.38
N TYR A 119 -12.29 1.03 3.42
CA TYR A 119 -12.60 0.83 2.00
C TYR A 119 -11.80 -0.36 1.45
N PRO A 120 -12.22 -1.60 1.75
CA PRO A 120 -11.47 -2.80 1.38
C PRO A 120 -11.48 -3.08 -0.13
N PHE A 121 -12.39 -2.46 -0.87
CA PHE A 121 -12.53 -2.62 -2.33
C PHE A 121 -11.49 -1.83 -3.13
N ILE A 122 -10.68 -0.96 -2.50
CA ILE A 122 -9.66 -0.17 -3.21
C ILE A 122 -8.54 -1.07 -3.77
N LEU A 123 -8.25 -2.17 -3.09
CA LEU A 123 -7.19 -3.10 -3.48
C LEU A 123 -7.68 -4.55 -3.43
N PRO A 124 -7.26 -5.40 -4.38
CA PRO A 124 -7.49 -6.82 -4.28
C PRO A 124 -6.82 -7.39 -3.02
N HIS A 125 -7.53 -8.27 -2.33
CA HIS A 125 -7.01 -8.94 -1.14
C HIS A 125 -6.48 -10.33 -1.47
N GLN A 126 -5.57 -10.81 -0.64
CA GLN A 126 -4.91 -12.09 -0.79
C GLN A 126 -4.90 -12.82 0.56
N GLN A 127 -5.46 -14.03 0.62
CA GLN A 127 -5.48 -14.80 1.86
C GLN A 127 -4.14 -15.51 2.05
N VAL A 128 -3.56 -15.38 3.25
CA VAL A 128 -2.29 -16.01 3.66
C VAL A 128 -2.55 -17.05 4.74
N ASP A 129 -1.64 -18.01 4.86
CA ASP A 129 -1.69 -19.04 5.90
C ASP A 129 -1.52 -18.48 7.32
N LYS A 130 -2.11 -19.15 8.31
CA LYS A 130 -2.02 -18.83 9.75
C LYS A 130 -0.58 -18.77 10.24
N GLY A 131 0.29 -19.65 9.74
CA GLY A 131 1.71 -19.68 10.08
C GLY A 131 2.49 -18.45 9.60
N ALA A 132 2.01 -17.77 8.55
CA ALA A 132 2.65 -16.61 7.96
C ALA A 132 2.28 -15.30 8.68
N ILE A 133 1.13 -15.24 9.35
CA ILE A 133 0.59 -14.02 9.98
C ILE A 133 1.61 -13.34 10.90
N LYS A 134 2.28 -14.13 11.77
CA LYS A 134 3.28 -13.60 12.70
C LYS A 134 4.43 -12.87 11.98
N PHE A 135 4.85 -13.40 10.84
CA PHE A 135 5.94 -12.83 10.05
C PHE A 135 5.49 -11.60 9.27
N VAL A 136 4.26 -11.62 8.74
CA VAL A 136 3.66 -10.47 8.05
C VAL A 136 3.47 -9.28 8.98
N LEU A 137 3.02 -9.50 10.22
CA LEU A 137 2.91 -8.45 11.22
C LEU A 137 4.27 -7.88 11.64
N SER A 138 5.33 -8.69 11.57
CA SER A 138 6.71 -8.24 11.75
C SER A 138 7.30 -7.55 10.51
N GLY A 139 6.52 -7.35 9.43
CA GLY A 139 6.98 -6.70 8.20
C GLY A 139 7.80 -7.60 7.27
N ALA A 140 7.78 -8.93 7.49
CA ALA A 140 8.50 -9.88 6.63
C ALA A 140 7.76 -10.13 5.31
N ASN A 141 8.53 -10.40 4.26
CA ASN A 141 7.98 -10.71 2.94
C ASN A 141 7.21 -12.02 2.93
N ILE A 142 6.14 -12.08 2.13
CA ILE A 142 5.34 -13.27 1.95
C ILE A 142 5.98 -14.14 0.86
N MET A 143 6.43 -15.33 1.24
CA MET A 143 7.03 -16.31 0.34
C MET A 143 5.94 -17.19 -0.28
N CYS A 144 6.22 -17.78 -1.44
CA CYS A 144 5.29 -18.65 -2.18
C CYS A 144 4.58 -19.71 -1.31
N PRO A 145 5.25 -20.42 -0.37
CA PRO A 145 4.58 -21.42 0.46
C PRO A 145 3.44 -20.86 1.34
N GLY A 146 3.50 -19.58 1.70
CA GLY A 146 2.44 -18.91 2.48
C GLY A 146 1.17 -18.62 1.69
N LEU A 147 1.20 -18.83 0.37
CA LEU A 147 0.11 -18.55 -0.57
C LEU A 147 -0.45 -19.78 -1.27
N THR A 148 0.30 -20.90 -1.26
CA THR A 148 -0.11 -22.17 -1.89
C THR A 148 -0.47 -23.25 -0.86
N SER A 149 -0.52 -22.90 0.43
CA SER A 149 -0.93 -23.83 1.48
C SER A 149 -2.46 -23.99 1.50
N PRO A 150 -3.00 -25.05 2.11
CA PRO A 150 -4.46 -25.29 2.12
C PRO A 150 -5.27 -24.18 2.83
N GLY A 151 -4.62 -23.36 3.66
CA GLY A 151 -5.24 -22.21 4.33
C GLY A 151 -5.16 -20.90 3.54
N ALA A 152 -4.47 -20.88 2.39
CA ALA A 152 -4.31 -19.70 1.55
C ALA A 152 -5.22 -19.77 0.31
N LYS A 153 -5.75 -18.62 -0.11
CA LYS A 153 -6.58 -18.51 -1.32
C LYS A 153 -6.07 -17.38 -2.20
N LEU A 154 -5.60 -17.75 -3.39
CA LEU A 154 -5.13 -16.83 -4.41
C LEU A 154 -6.31 -16.26 -5.20
N TYR A 155 -6.48 -14.95 -5.12
CA TYR A 155 -7.42 -14.24 -6.00
C TYR A 155 -6.68 -13.80 -7.26
N PRO A 156 -7.32 -13.90 -8.45
CA PRO A 156 -6.70 -13.48 -9.69
C PRO A 156 -6.44 -11.97 -9.65
N ALA A 157 -5.18 -11.58 -9.78
CA ALA A 157 -4.73 -10.21 -9.88
C ALA A 157 -3.69 -10.11 -10.99
N ASP A 158 -3.65 -8.97 -11.68
CA ASP A 158 -2.71 -8.75 -12.77
C ASP A 158 -1.27 -8.61 -12.27
N VAL A 159 -0.32 -8.85 -13.18
CA VAL A 159 1.11 -8.66 -12.92
C VAL A 159 1.36 -7.18 -12.63
N ASP A 160 2.16 -6.89 -11.62
CA ASP A 160 2.49 -5.55 -11.09
C ASP A 160 1.35 -4.83 -10.32
N THR A 161 0.23 -5.51 -10.03
CA THR A 161 -0.83 -4.94 -9.17
C THR A 161 -0.42 -4.95 -7.69
N VAL A 162 -0.77 -3.89 -6.96
CA VAL A 162 -0.62 -3.89 -5.50
C VAL A 162 -1.75 -4.70 -4.88
N VAL A 163 -1.43 -5.77 -4.16
CA VAL A 163 -2.40 -6.62 -3.44
C VAL A 163 -2.21 -6.45 -1.94
N VAL A 164 -3.29 -6.57 -1.18
CA VAL A 164 -3.23 -6.53 0.28
C VAL A 164 -3.39 -7.93 0.80
N SER A 165 -2.49 -8.38 1.67
CA SER A 165 -2.74 -9.63 2.39
C SER A 165 -3.60 -9.37 3.62
N PHE A 166 -4.90 -9.63 3.52
CA PHE A 166 -5.84 -9.53 4.64
C PHE A 166 -6.94 -10.58 4.48
N GLU A 167 -6.88 -11.64 5.30
CA GLU A 167 -8.09 -12.32 5.75
C GLU A 167 -7.74 -13.11 7.03
N MET A 168 -8.27 -12.65 8.17
CA MET A 168 -8.29 -13.41 9.41
C MET A 168 -9.59 -14.21 9.45
N MET A 169 -9.48 -15.55 9.46
CA MET A 169 -10.49 -16.44 10.02
C MET A 169 -9.86 -17.49 10.94
#